data_AF-A0A6B2JLG1-F1
#
_entry.id   AF-A0A6B2JLG1-F1
#
_cell.length_a   1.000
_cell.length_b   1.000
_cell.length_c   1.000
_cell.angle_alpha   90.00
_cell.angle_beta   90.00
_cell.angle_gamma   90.00
#
_symmetry.space_group_name_H-M   'P 1'
#
loop_
_entity.id
_entity.type
_entity.pdbx_description
1 polymer ?
#
loop_
_entity_poly.entity_id
_entity_poly.type
_entity_poly.pdbx_seq_one_letter_code
_entity_poly.pdbx_strand_id
1 'polypeptide(L)'
;MTFLQISFSTNIFRINYNKRPDLIIFVNGLPLVVIELKNATDENATIKSAFDQIRTYKATIPSLFRYNSICVISDGLEAKAGTISADISRFMTWKSSDGIAESSKLVPQLETLILGMLNPCILLDLIKNFIVFEKDKKQDEKGQTQVFTIKKLAAYHQYYAVNKALERTLQASRKGGDKKGGVVWHTQGSGKSLSMVFYTGKAVLALNNPTIVVITDRNDLDDQLFDTFAASKNQIYQCYQMNFWQR
;
A
#
# COMPACT_ATOMS: atom_id res chain seq x y z
N MET A 1 15.94 19.18 11.88
CA MET A 1 16.35 18.47 10.65
C MET A 1 16.61 17.02 11.07
N THR A 2 15.62 16.15 10.96
CA THR A 2 15.77 14.74 11.35
C THR A 2 16.50 14.04 10.21
N PHE A 3 17.68 13.47 10.47
CA PHE A 3 18.41 12.70 9.47
C PHE A 3 17.60 11.44 9.12
N LEU A 4 17.16 11.32 7.86
CA LEU A 4 16.58 10.09 7.33
C LEU A 4 17.71 9.16 6.92
N GLN A 5 17.87 8.04 7.61
CA GLN A 5 18.84 7.01 7.25
C GLN A 5 18.13 5.87 6.54
N ILE A 6 18.46 5.66 5.26
CA ILE A 6 18.06 4.48 4.50
C ILE A 6 19.28 3.58 4.35
N SER A 7 19.17 2.33 4.78
CA SER A 7 20.25 1.35 4.65
C SER A 7 19.71 0.02 4.12
N PHE A 8 20.51 -0.64 3.31
CA PHE A 8 20.22 -1.98 2.81
C PHE A 8 21.03 -2.99 3.62
N SER A 9 20.38 -4.06 4.08
CA SER A 9 21.10 -5.19 4.68
C SER A 9 20.53 -6.48 4.17
N THR A 10 21.43 -7.42 3.93
CA THR A 10 21.09 -8.81 3.62
C THR A 10 21.25 -9.69 4.87
N ASN A 11 21.93 -9.22 5.93
CA ASN A 11 22.13 -9.99 7.16
C ASN A 11 20.95 -9.75 8.12
N ILE A 12 20.02 -10.71 8.23
CA ILE A 12 19.10 -10.75 9.36
C ILE A 12 19.88 -11.22 10.59
N PHE A 13 19.76 -10.47 11.69
CA PHE A 13 20.20 -10.86 13.02
C PHE A 13 19.81 -12.32 13.29
N ARG A 14 20.81 -13.21 13.42
CA ARG A 14 20.61 -14.65 13.65
C ARG A 14 19.71 -14.87 14.87
N ILE A 15 18.46 -15.21 14.61
CA ILE A 15 17.59 -15.88 15.57
C ILE A 15 17.35 -17.28 14.99
N ASN A 16 18.26 -18.20 15.31
CA ASN A 16 18.17 -19.68 15.17
C ASN A 16 17.58 -20.35 13.92
N TYR A 17 17.38 -19.67 12.79
CA TYR A 17 16.91 -20.27 11.54
C TYR A 17 17.84 -19.88 10.39
N ASN A 18 18.36 -20.86 9.64
CA ASN A 18 19.18 -20.68 8.42
C ASN A 18 18.40 -20.07 7.24
N LYS A 19 17.36 -19.27 7.51
CA LYS A 19 16.51 -18.61 6.51
C LYS A 19 16.86 -17.13 6.47
N ARG A 20 17.11 -16.62 5.26
CA ARG A 20 17.61 -15.27 5.02
C ARG A 20 16.92 -14.71 3.76
N PRO A 21 16.09 -13.67 3.87
CA PRO A 21 15.61 -12.90 2.74
C PRO A 21 16.77 -12.27 1.99
N ASP A 22 16.59 -12.09 0.69
CA ASP A 22 17.66 -11.60 -0.18
C ASP A 22 18.04 -10.16 0.15
N LEU A 23 17.06 -9.26 0.27
CA LEU A 23 17.30 -7.85 0.60
C LEU A 23 16.26 -7.32 1.60
N ILE A 24 16.72 -6.45 2.50
CA ILE A 24 15.86 -5.71 3.42
C ILE A 24 16.24 -4.22 3.35
N ILE A 25 15.22 -3.37 3.21
CA ILE A 25 15.36 -1.92 3.29
C ILE A 25 14.99 -1.48 4.70
N PHE A 26 15.96 -0.86 5.38
CA PHE A 26 15.79 -0.25 6.67
C PHE A 26 15.57 1.25 6.51
N VAL A 27 14.61 1.78 7.26
CA VAL A 27 14.41 3.22 7.42
C VAL A 27 14.53 3.53 8.91
N ASN A 28 15.53 4.33 9.27
CA ASN A 28 15.85 4.64 10.67
C ASN A 28 15.96 3.39 11.56
N GLY A 29 16.58 2.32 11.04
CA GLY A 29 16.76 1.05 11.76
C GLY A 29 15.56 0.10 11.76
N LEU A 30 14.42 0.48 11.19
CA LEU A 30 13.24 -0.39 11.09
C LEU A 30 13.21 -1.16 9.75
N PRO A 31 13.01 -2.49 9.73
CA PRO A 31 12.97 -3.29 8.50
C PRO A 31 11.62 -3.10 7.79
N LEU A 32 11.47 -2.03 7.00
CA LEU A 32 10.18 -1.65 6.41
C LEU A 32 9.88 -2.37 5.09
N VAL A 33 10.89 -2.77 4.33
CA VAL A 33 10.70 -3.52 3.06
C VAL A 33 11.51 -4.80 3.10
N VAL A 34 10.85 -5.92 2.79
CA VAL A 34 11.51 -7.22 2.57
C VAL A 34 11.36 -7.57 1.10
N ILE A 35 12.46 -7.94 0.45
CA ILE A 35 12.51 -8.27 -0.97
C ILE A 35 13.03 -9.68 -1.11
N GLU A 36 12.29 -10.50 -1.85
CA GLU A 36 12.69 -11.84 -2.24
C GLU A 36 12.84 -11.89 -3.77
N LEU A 37 13.99 -12.40 -4.21
CA LEU A 37 14.41 -12.49 -5.59
C LEU A 37 14.56 -13.95 -6.01
N LYS A 38 14.26 -14.21 -7.26
CA LYS A 38 14.44 -15.49 -7.90
C LYS A 38 15.27 -15.33 -9.16
N ASN A 39 15.92 -16.42 -9.55
CA ASN A 39 16.81 -16.41 -10.71
C ASN A 39 15.99 -16.42 -12.00
N ALA A 40 16.15 -15.41 -12.84
CA ALA A 40 15.45 -15.30 -14.13
C ALA A 40 15.75 -16.45 -15.10
N THR A 41 16.82 -17.20 -14.89
CA THR A 41 17.21 -18.33 -15.77
C THR A 41 16.68 -19.69 -15.32
N ASP A 42 15.96 -19.77 -14.19
CA ASP A 42 15.41 -21.03 -13.66
C ASP A 42 13.88 -21.02 -13.81
N GLU A 43 13.35 -21.95 -14.61
CA GLU A 43 11.91 -22.06 -14.90
C GLU A 43 11.05 -22.31 -13.64
N ASN A 44 11.63 -22.86 -12.58
CA ASN A 44 10.93 -23.08 -11.30
C ASN A 44 10.93 -21.83 -10.40
N ALA A 45 11.78 -20.85 -10.71
CA ALA A 45 12.05 -19.69 -9.89
C ALA A 45 11.05 -18.56 -10.20
N THR A 46 9.76 -18.84 -9.99
CA THR A 46 8.63 -17.98 -10.35
C THR A 46 8.29 -16.94 -9.27
N ILE A 47 7.49 -15.91 -9.62
CA ILE A 47 6.81 -15.02 -8.65
C ILE A 47 6.12 -15.78 -7.51
N LYS A 48 5.49 -16.93 -7.82
CA LYS A 48 4.81 -17.76 -6.82
C LYS A 48 5.80 -18.36 -5.82
N SER A 49 6.94 -18.86 -6.30
CA SER A 49 8.00 -19.38 -5.42
C SER A 49 8.57 -18.30 -4.49
N ALA A 50 8.78 -17.07 -5.00
CA ALA A 50 9.20 -15.92 -4.20
C ALA A 50 8.15 -15.56 -3.12
N PHE A 51 6.87 -15.55 -3.49
CA PHE A 51 5.77 -15.33 -2.55
C PHE A 51 5.70 -16.39 -1.45
N ASP A 52 5.84 -17.68 -1.79
CA ASP A 52 5.82 -18.76 -0.80
C ASP A 52 7.04 -18.71 0.14
N GLN A 53 8.17 -18.19 -0.33
CA GLN A 53 9.33 -17.93 0.51
C GLN A 53 9.10 -16.78 1.50
N ILE A 54 8.44 -15.68 1.09
CA ILE A 54 7.96 -14.64 2.03
C ILE A 54 7.04 -15.25 3.11
N ARG A 55 6.13 -16.15 2.74
CA ARG A 55 5.27 -16.85 3.72
C ARG A 55 6.06 -17.73 4.68
N THR A 56 7.10 -18.38 4.19
CA THR A 56 8.02 -19.18 5.03
C THR A 56 8.73 -18.29 6.03
N TYR A 57 9.24 -17.11 5.62
CA TYR A 57 9.84 -16.16 6.54
C TYR A 57 8.84 -15.65 7.57
N LYS A 58 7.60 -15.36 7.16
CA LYS A 58 6.54 -14.95 8.10
C LYS A 58 6.33 -15.98 9.21
N ALA A 59 6.37 -17.27 8.88
CA ALA A 59 6.19 -18.35 9.84
C ALA A 59 7.44 -18.61 10.71
N THR A 60 8.64 -18.52 10.11
CA THR A 60 9.91 -18.90 10.77
C THR A 60 10.60 -17.73 11.47
N ILE A 61 10.40 -16.50 11.02
CA ILE A 61 11.00 -15.27 11.57
C ILE A 61 9.92 -14.18 11.77
N PRO A 62 8.90 -14.40 12.63
CA PRO A 62 7.81 -13.42 12.79
C PRO A 62 8.28 -12.03 13.25
N SER A 63 9.40 -11.96 13.98
CA SER A 63 9.98 -10.70 14.48
C SER A 63 10.42 -9.76 13.36
N LEU A 64 10.88 -10.27 12.22
CA LEU A 64 11.25 -9.48 11.04
C LEU A 64 10.09 -8.61 10.55
N PHE A 65 8.88 -9.12 10.72
CA PHE A 65 7.70 -8.53 10.11
C PHE A 65 6.89 -7.63 11.04
N ARG A 66 7.32 -7.42 12.29
CA ARG A 66 6.63 -6.53 13.24
C ARG A 66 6.47 -5.10 12.70
N TYR A 67 7.50 -4.60 12.02
CA TYR A 67 7.51 -3.27 11.41
C TYR A 67 7.40 -3.30 9.88
N ASN A 68 7.33 -4.49 9.27
CA ASN A 68 7.31 -4.61 7.83
C ASN A 68 6.08 -3.90 7.24
N SER A 69 6.33 -3.06 6.26
CA SER A 69 5.31 -2.32 5.53
C SER A 69 4.99 -2.96 4.19
N ILE A 70 6.04 -3.37 3.46
CA ILE A 70 5.96 -3.79 2.07
C ILE A 70 6.79 -5.07 1.89
N CYS A 71 6.25 -6.01 1.13
CA CYS A 71 6.98 -7.16 0.61
C CYS A 71 7.08 -7.02 -0.91
N VAL A 72 8.27 -7.24 -1.47
CA VAL A 72 8.52 -7.27 -2.92
C VAL A 72 8.92 -8.69 -3.30
N ILE A 73 8.36 -9.19 -4.39
CA ILE A 73 8.68 -10.49 -4.96
C ILE A 73 9.04 -10.30 -6.43
N SER A 74 10.09 -10.97 -6.89
CA SER A 74 10.53 -10.90 -8.27
C SER A 74 11.18 -12.20 -8.73
N ASP A 75 10.98 -12.53 -10.00
CA ASP A 75 11.72 -13.58 -10.73
C ASP A 75 12.75 -13.00 -11.70
N GLY A 76 13.13 -11.74 -11.50
CA GLY A 76 14.07 -11.00 -12.34
C GLY A 76 13.44 -10.34 -13.56
N LEU A 77 12.33 -10.88 -14.10
CA LEU A 77 11.57 -10.26 -15.20
C LEU A 77 10.33 -9.53 -14.68
N GLU A 78 9.50 -10.23 -13.91
CA GLU A 78 8.36 -9.67 -13.22
C GLU A 78 8.75 -9.18 -11.82
N ALA A 79 8.07 -8.15 -11.34
CA ALA A 79 8.20 -7.70 -9.97
C ALA A 79 6.86 -7.16 -9.47
N LYS A 80 6.47 -7.61 -8.27
CA LYS A 80 5.20 -7.23 -7.65
C LYS A 80 5.44 -6.87 -6.19
N ALA A 81 4.65 -5.92 -5.70
CA ALA A 81 4.67 -5.54 -4.30
C ALA A 81 3.31 -5.73 -3.65
N GLY A 82 3.34 -6.13 -2.38
CA GLY A 82 2.16 -6.35 -1.56
C GLY A 82 2.51 -6.22 -0.08
N THR A 83 1.66 -6.77 0.77
CA THR A 83 1.84 -6.76 2.23
C THR A 83 1.92 -8.20 2.76
N ILE A 84 2.35 -8.35 4.00
CA ILE A 84 2.49 -9.67 4.63
C ILE A 84 1.17 -10.44 4.85
N SER A 85 0.05 -9.74 4.92
CA SER A 85 -1.28 -10.34 5.09
C SER A 85 -2.04 -10.49 3.77
N ALA A 86 -1.47 -10.00 2.67
CA ALA A 86 -2.08 -10.05 1.36
C ALA A 86 -1.87 -11.42 0.71
N ASP A 87 -2.92 -11.94 0.06
CA ASP A 87 -2.77 -13.02 -0.91
C ASP A 87 -1.98 -12.56 -2.13
N ILE A 88 -1.41 -13.52 -2.86
CA ILE A 88 -0.60 -13.24 -4.06
C ILE A 88 -1.36 -12.42 -5.11
N SER A 89 -2.68 -12.57 -5.22
CA SER A 89 -3.53 -11.79 -6.13
C SER A 89 -3.57 -10.29 -5.82
N ARG A 90 -3.12 -9.89 -4.63
CA ARG A 90 -3.00 -8.51 -4.17
C ARG A 90 -1.57 -7.97 -4.25
N PHE A 91 -0.62 -8.77 -4.75
CA PHE A 91 0.70 -8.29 -5.13
C PHE A 91 0.61 -7.69 -6.53
N MET A 92 0.87 -6.39 -6.63
CA MET A 92 0.63 -5.61 -7.85
C MET A 92 1.95 -5.11 -8.45
N THR A 93 2.01 -5.05 -9.78
CA THR A 93 3.13 -4.48 -10.52
C THR A 93 3.12 -2.95 -10.39
N TRP A 94 4.29 -2.36 -10.16
CA TRP A 94 4.50 -0.93 -10.29
C TRP A 94 4.90 -0.59 -11.72
N LYS A 95 4.25 0.42 -12.33
CA LYS A 95 4.29 0.59 -13.80
C LYS A 95 5.09 1.79 -14.31
N SER A 96 5.58 2.67 -13.44
CA SER A 96 6.33 3.85 -13.88
C SER A 96 7.49 4.15 -12.95
N SER A 97 8.66 4.35 -13.53
CA SER A 97 9.88 4.74 -12.81
C SER A 97 9.91 6.23 -12.45
N ASP A 98 9.19 7.09 -13.18
CA ASP A 98 9.19 8.55 -13.02
C ASP A 98 7.85 9.14 -12.56
N GLY A 99 6.78 8.34 -12.60
CA GLY A 99 5.42 8.76 -12.28
C GLY A 99 4.72 9.57 -13.39
N ILE A 100 5.35 9.71 -14.54
CA ILE A 100 4.85 10.49 -15.69
C ILE A 100 4.26 9.54 -16.74
N ALA A 101 5.06 8.58 -17.21
CA ALA A 101 4.66 7.62 -18.23
C ALA A 101 4.85 6.18 -17.75
N GLU A 102 4.03 5.25 -18.25
CA GLU A 102 4.28 3.83 -18.01
C GLU A 102 5.63 3.44 -18.65
N SER A 103 6.45 2.71 -17.89
CA SER A 103 7.73 2.20 -18.36
C SER A 103 7.52 1.23 -19.52
N SER A 104 8.46 1.24 -20.47
CA SER A 104 8.42 0.32 -21.61
C SER A 104 8.39 -1.13 -21.14
N LYS A 105 7.65 -1.98 -21.86
CA LYS A 105 7.62 -3.44 -21.61
C LYS A 105 8.99 -4.11 -21.80
N LEU A 106 9.95 -3.42 -22.41
CA LEU A 106 11.33 -3.87 -22.59
C LEU A 106 12.19 -3.66 -21.33
N VAL A 107 11.73 -2.84 -20.38
CA VAL A 107 12.43 -2.60 -19.12
C VAL A 107 11.96 -3.64 -18.10
N PRO A 108 12.87 -4.33 -17.38
CA PRO A 108 12.49 -5.24 -16.31
C PRO A 108 11.58 -4.56 -15.28
N GLN A 109 10.53 -5.27 -14.84
CA GLN A 109 9.58 -4.69 -13.87
C GLN A 109 10.26 -4.40 -12.53
N LEU A 110 11.29 -5.19 -12.17
CA LEU A 110 12.08 -4.97 -10.96
C LEU A 110 12.78 -3.62 -10.97
N GLU A 111 13.38 -3.24 -12.11
CA GLU A 111 14.03 -1.94 -12.28
C GLU A 111 13.00 -0.80 -12.15
N THR A 112 11.86 -0.93 -12.81
CA THR A 112 10.76 0.04 -12.73
C THR A 112 10.26 0.23 -11.29
N LEU A 113 10.11 -0.87 -10.55
CA LEU A 113 9.69 -0.86 -9.16
C LEU A 113 10.74 -0.22 -8.25
N ILE A 114 12.03 -0.53 -8.46
CA ILE A 114 13.12 0.05 -7.65
C ILE A 114 13.21 1.55 -7.88
N LEU A 115 13.26 2.00 -9.13
CA LEU A 115 13.42 3.42 -9.47
C LEU A 115 12.17 4.25 -9.13
N GLY A 116 10.98 3.67 -9.31
CA GLY A 116 9.72 4.34 -9.04
C GLY A 116 9.23 4.14 -7.60
N MET A 117 8.77 2.93 -7.27
CA MET A 117 8.10 2.64 -5.99
C MET A 117 9.04 2.77 -4.78
N LEU A 118 10.29 2.30 -4.91
CA LEU A 118 11.28 2.30 -3.81
C LEU A 118 12.13 3.57 -3.78
N ASN A 119 11.84 4.55 -4.63
CA ASN A 119 12.35 5.90 -4.47
C ASN A 119 12.05 6.40 -3.04
N PRO A 120 13.01 6.98 -2.31
CA PRO A 120 12.84 7.38 -0.92
C PRO A 120 11.57 8.21 -0.64
N CYS A 121 11.25 9.18 -1.50
CA CYS A 121 10.08 10.03 -1.32
C CYS A 121 8.78 9.24 -1.50
N ILE A 122 8.70 8.42 -2.56
CA ILE A 122 7.52 7.60 -2.87
C ILE A 122 7.35 6.51 -1.82
N LEU A 123 8.42 5.82 -1.43
CA LEU A 123 8.40 4.78 -0.41
C LEU A 123 7.87 5.33 0.93
N LEU A 124 8.37 6.48 1.37
CA LEU A 124 7.91 7.11 2.60
C LEU A 124 6.45 7.57 2.51
N ASP A 125 6.04 8.14 1.38
CA ASP A 125 4.64 8.52 1.17
C ASP A 125 3.73 7.29 1.18
N LEU A 126 4.15 6.20 0.52
CA LEU A 126 3.43 4.93 0.49
C LEU A 126 3.22 4.37 1.89
N ILE A 127 4.30 4.28 2.67
CA ILE A 127 4.27 3.74 4.04
C ILE A 127 3.39 4.60 4.96
N LYS A 128 3.48 5.93 4.82
CA LYS A 128 2.76 6.87 5.68
C LYS A 128 1.27 6.95 5.36
N ASN A 129 0.91 6.97 4.08
CA ASN A 129 -0.41 7.42 3.62
C ASN A 129 -1.16 6.40 2.76
N PHE A 130 -0.52 5.33 2.29
CA PHE A 130 -1.10 4.39 1.31
C PHE A 130 -1.14 2.93 1.81
N ILE A 131 -1.21 2.76 3.11
CA ILE A 131 -1.43 1.48 3.78
C ILE A 131 -2.67 1.61 4.66
N VAL A 132 -3.63 0.72 4.50
CA VAL A 132 -4.80 0.59 5.38
C VAL A 132 -4.87 -0.79 6.01
N PHE A 133 -5.66 -0.89 7.07
CA PHE A 133 -5.99 -2.15 7.75
C PHE A 133 -7.50 -2.35 7.73
N GLU A 134 -7.94 -3.45 7.14
CA GLU A 134 -9.35 -3.79 7.00
C GLU A 134 -9.63 -5.07 7.78
N LYS A 135 -10.79 -5.14 8.44
CA LYS A 135 -11.26 -6.39 9.06
C LYS A 135 -11.96 -7.22 7.99
N ASP A 136 -11.49 -8.44 7.79
CA ASP A 136 -12.11 -9.41 6.93
C ASP A 136 -12.71 -10.55 7.75
N LYS A 137 -13.77 -11.17 7.24
CA LYS A 137 -14.52 -12.23 7.90
C LYS A 137 -14.48 -13.47 7.02
N LYS A 138 -13.91 -14.55 7.53
CA LYS A 138 -13.93 -15.85 6.85
C LYS A 138 -14.76 -16.81 7.68
N GLN A 139 -15.77 -17.38 7.04
CA GLN A 139 -16.56 -18.44 7.64
C GLN A 139 -15.86 -19.77 7.37
N ASP A 140 -15.65 -20.59 8.40
CA ASP A 140 -15.14 -21.94 8.23
C ASP A 140 -16.24 -22.91 7.76
N GLU A 141 -15.83 -24.12 7.38
CA GLU A 141 -16.73 -25.20 6.93
C GLU A 141 -17.77 -25.61 8.00
N LYS A 142 -17.56 -25.22 9.27
CA LYS A 142 -18.45 -25.49 10.40
C LYS A 142 -19.38 -24.30 10.71
N GLY A 143 -19.37 -23.26 9.87
CA GLY A 143 -20.19 -22.07 10.01
C GLY A 143 -19.66 -21.03 11.00
N GLN A 144 -18.49 -21.24 11.63
CA GLN A 144 -17.90 -20.28 12.55
C GLN A 144 -17.23 -19.13 11.80
N THR A 145 -17.53 -17.90 12.20
CA THR A 145 -16.95 -16.69 11.59
C THR A 145 -15.67 -16.30 12.32
N GLN A 146 -14.55 -16.33 11.62
CA GLN A 146 -13.28 -15.79 12.10
C GLN A 146 -13.04 -14.41 11.51
N VAL A 147 -12.77 -13.43 12.38
CA VAL A 147 -12.41 -12.06 11.98
C VAL A 147 -10.90 -11.92 12.02
N PHE A 148 -10.31 -11.44 10.93
CA PHE A 148 -8.87 -11.20 10.83
C PHE A 148 -8.61 -9.82 10.22
N THR A 149 -7.46 -9.23 10.55
CA THR A 149 -7.07 -7.92 10.00
C THR A 149 -6.14 -8.11 8.80
N ILE A 150 -6.52 -7.53 7.66
CA ILE A 150 -5.72 -7.51 6.44
C ILE A 150 -5.13 -6.11 6.27
N LYS A 151 -3.81 -6.04 6.24
CA LYS A 151 -3.04 -4.89 5.74
C LYS A 151 -3.13 -4.84 4.22
N LYS A 152 -3.54 -3.71 3.63
CA LYS A 152 -3.60 -3.49 2.17
C LYS A 152 -2.69 -2.33 1.79
N LEU A 153 -1.92 -2.51 0.71
CA LEU A 153 -1.09 -1.49 0.09
C LEU A 153 -1.84 -0.94 -1.13
N ALA A 154 -1.74 0.37 -1.39
CA ALA A 154 -2.27 0.96 -2.61
C ALA A 154 -1.63 0.35 -3.87
N ALA A 155 -2.45 0.13 -4.89
CA ALA A 155 -1.97 -0.14 -6.22
C ALA A 155 -1.39 1.13 -6.87
N TYR A 156 -0.50 0.94 -7.85
CA TYR A 156 0.15 2.00 -8.63
C TYR A 156 -0.81 3.12 -9.07
N HIS A 157 -1.94 2.76 -9.70
CA HIS A 157 -2.89 3.75 -10.21
C HIS A 157 -3.59 4.51 -9.08
N GLN A 158 -3.80 3.89 -7.92
CA GLN A 158 -4.42 4.55 -6.76
C GLN A 158 -3.46 5.60 -6.18
N TYR A 159 -2.17 5.28 -6.05
CA TYR A 159 -1.15 6.22 -5.56
C TYR A 159 -1.12 7.51 -6.38
N TYR A 160 -0.98 7.39 -7.70
CA TYR A 160 -0.88 8.54 -8.59
C TYR A 160 -2.21 9.29 -8.74
N ALA A 161 -3.33 8.58 -8.83
CA ALA A 161 -4.64 9.23 -8.93
C ALA A 161 -4.96 10.06 -7.69
N VAL A 162 -4.68 9.53 -6.49
CA VAL A 162 -4.93 10.23 -5.23
C VAL A 162 -4.04 11.45 -5.07
N ASN A 163 -2.73 11.33 -5.37
CA ASN A 163 -1.82 12.47 -5.26
C ASN A 163 -2.17 13.58 -6.27
N LYS A 164 -2.54 13.23 -7.52
CA LYS A 164 -3.03 14.22 -8.51
C LYS A 164 -4.35 14.88 -8.08
N ALA A 165 -5.29 14.09 -7.53
CA ALA A 165 -6.55 14.62 -7.03
C ALA A 165 -6.33 15.58 -5.86
N LEU A 166 -5.45 15.23 -4.91
CA LEU A 166 -5.12 16.08 -3.78
C LEU A 166 -4.47 17.39 -4.22
N GLU A 167 -3.53 17.34 -5.14
CA GLU A 167 -2.90 18.54 -5.71
C GLU A 167 -3.96 19.46 -6.34
N ARG A 168 -4.88 18.89 -7.14
CA ARG A 168 -5.96 19.66 -7.75
C ARG A 168 -6.88 20.29 -6.70
N THR A 169 -7.22 19.56 -5.64
CA THR A 169 -8.03 20.08 -4.53
C THR A 169 -7.32 21.22 -3.81
N LEU A 170 -6.02 21.09 -3.54
CA LEU A 170 -5.23 22.17 -2.94
C LEU A 170 -5.19 23.41 -3.83
N GLN A 171 -5.09 23.26 -5.15
CA GLN A 171 -5.17 24.39 -6.08
C GLN A 171 -6.57 25.02 -6.09
N ALA A 172 -7.62 24.20 -6.11
CA ALA A 172 -9.01 24.66 -6.12
C ALA A 172 -9.40 25.41 -4.84
N SER A 173 -8.91 24.96 -3.68
CA SER A 173 -9.31 25.46 -2.37
C SER A 173 -8.66 26.80 -1.99
N ARG A 174 -7.51 27.14 -2.59
CA ARG A 174 -6.79 28.41 -2.37
C ARG A 174 -7.68 29.65 -2.56
N LYS A 175 -7.26 30.76 -1.97
CA LYS A 175 -7.89 32.08 -2.20
C LYS A 175 -7.79 32.41 -3.70
N GLY A 176 -8.94 32.68 -4.34
CA GLY A 176 -9.02 32.89 -5.79
C GLY A 176 -9.03 31.61 -6.65
N GLY A 177 -8.96 30.42 -6.04
CA GLY A 177 -9.13 29.15 -6.74
C GLY A 177 -10.58 28.92 -7.18
N ASP A 178 -10.76 28.11 -8.22
CA ASP A 178 -12.03 27.90 -8.92
C ASP A 178 -13.04 26.98 -8.22
N LYS A 179 -12.68 26.45 -7.03
CA LYS A 179 -13.52 25.56 -6.21
C LYS A 179 -13.93 24.24 -6.90
N LYS A 180 -13.21 23.81 -7.94
CA LYS A 180 -13.48 22.56 -8.67
C LYS A 180 -12.40 21.51 -8.39
N GLY A 181 -12.76 20.40 -7.74
CA GLY A 181 -11.82 19.32 -7.40
C GLY A 181 -11.45 18.39 -8.57
N GLY A 182 -12.27 18.32 -9.61
CA GLY A 182 -12.05 17.47 -10.78
C GLY A 182 -12.74 16.10 -10.70
N VAL A 183 -12.41 15.22 -11.65
CA VAL A 183 -12.99 13.88 -11.79
C VAL A 183 -11.86 12.85 -11.89
N VAL A 184 -11.95 11.78 -11.09
CA VAL A 184 -11.07 10.62 -11.18
C VAL A 184 -11.84 9.45 -11.75
N TRP A 185 -11.43 8.96 -12.91
CA TRP A 185 -12.06 7.81 -13.57
C TRP A 185 -11.35 6.51 -13.21
N HIS A 186 -12.12 5.50 -12.81
CA HIS A 186 -11.64 4.18 -12.42
C HIS A 186 -12.51 3.09 -13.03
N THR A 187 -11.89 2.04 -13.56
CA THR A 187 -12.60 0.83 -14.00
C THR A 187 -13.26 0.10 -12.82
N GLN A 188 -14.26 -0.74 -13.09
CA GLN A 188 -14.89 -1.58 -12.06
C GLN A 188 -13.86 -2.56 -11.47
N GLY A 189 -13.94 -2.80 -10.16
CA GLY A 189 -13.01 -3.69 -9.44
C GLY A 189 -11.61 -3.12 -9.15
N SER A 190 -11.27 -1.92 -9.66
CA SER A 190 -9.93 -1.32 -9.48
C SER A 190 -9.63 -0.77 -8.07
N GLY A 191 -10.54 -0.93 -7.12
CA GLY A 191 -10.38 -0.46 -5.73
C GLY A 191 -10.69 1.03 -5.53
N LYS A 192 -11.73 1.55 -6.19
CA LYS A 192 -12.18 2.96 -6.05
C LYS A 192 -12.32 3.41 -4.59
N SER A 193 -12.98 2.61 -3.76
CA SER A 193 -13.23 2.93 -2.35
C SER A 193 -11.93 3.11 -1.58
N LEU A 194 -10.92 2.30 -1.89
CA LEU A 194 -9.61 2.42 -1.28
C LEU A 194 -8.90 3.72 -1.70
N SER A 195 -9.05 4.15 -2.97
CA SER A 195 -8.59 5.48 -3.39
C SER A 195 -9.26 6.60 -2.60
N MET A 196 -10.57 6.50 -2.31
CA MET A 196 -11.29 7.51 -1.52
C MET A 196 -10.73 7.60 -0.10
N VAL A 197 -10.44 6.46 0.53
CA VAL A 197 -9.84 6.44 1.88
C VAL A 197 -8.49 7.14 1.90
N PHE A 198 -7.60 6.82 0.96
CA PHE A 198 -6.28 7.46 0.87
C PHE A 198 -6.39 8.96 0.58
N TYR A 199 -7.29 9.35 -0.33
CA TYR A 199 -7.55 10.75 -0.64
C TYR A 199 -8.02 11.52 0.60
N THR A 200 -9.05 11.00 1.29
CA THR A 200 -9.59 11.60 2.51
C THR A 200 -8.51 11.72 3.59
N GLY A 201 -7.75 10.64 3.85
CA GLY A 201 -6.68 10.66 4.85
C GLY A 201 -5.62 11.74 4.57
N LYS A 202 -5.18 11.86 3.32
CA LYS A 202 -4.23 12.92 2.94
C LYS A 202 -4.86 14.31 2.94
N ALA A 203 -6.12 14.45 2.51
CA ALA A 203 -6.84 15.72 2.49
C ALA A 203 -7.01 16.29 3.91
N VAL A 204 -7.34 15.44 4.89
CA VAL A 204 -7.43 15.84 6.31
C VAL A 204 -6.13 16.47 6.80
N LEU A 205 -5.00 15.86 6.48
CA LEU A 205 -3.69 16.39 6.87
C LEU A 205 -3.32 17.66 6.09
N ALA A 206 -3.59 17.70 4.79
CA ALA A 206 -3.14 18.78 3.91
C ALA A 206 -4.00 20.05 3.99
N LEU A 207 -5.27 19.94 4.37
CA LEU A 207 -6.24 21.03 4.43
C LEU A 207 -6.62 21.40 5.87
N ASN A 208 -5.81 21.01 6.86
CA ASN A 208 -6.03 21.31 8.28
C ASN A 208 -7.42 20.86 8.78
N ASN A 209 -7.73 19.58 8.59
CA ASN A 209 -8.95 18.91 9.02
C ASN A 209 -10.25 19.54 8.45
N PRO A 210 -10.48 19.47 7.12
CA PRO A 210 -11.71 19.95 6.50
C PRO A 210 -12.87 18.98 6.77
N THR A 211 -14.10 19.49 6.65
CA THR A 211 -15.28 18.61 6.58
C THR A 211 -15.31 17.90 5.23
N ILE A 212 -15.44 16.57 5.26
CA ILE A 212 -15.53 15.73 4.05
C ILE A 212 -16.89 15.04 4.03
N VAL A 213 -17.61 15.25 2.93
CA VAL A 213 -18.92 14.63 2.68
C VAL A 213 -18.73 13.59 1.58
N VAL A 214 -18.94 12.32 1.93
CA VAL A 214 -18.91 11.20 0.98
C VAL A 214 -20.36 10.84 0.64
N ILE A 215 -20.66 10.80 -0.66
CA ILE A 215 -21.98 10.44 -1.17
C ILE A 215 -21.80 9.20 -2.05
N THR A 216 -22.48 8.12 -1.69
CA THR A 216 -22.52 6.87 -2.45
C THR A 216 -23.98 6.45 -2.66
N ASP A 217 -24.23 5.73 -3.75
CA ASP A 217 -25.54 5.12 -4.07
C ASP A 217 -25.62 3.66 -3.58
N ARG A 218 -24.71 3.26 -2.68
CA ARG A 218 -24.52 1.87 -2.23
C ARG A 218 -24.31 1.79 -0.72
N ASN A 219 -25.31 1.31 -0.01
CA ASN A 219 -25.29 1.11 1.45
C ASN A 219 -24.17 0.17 1.91
N ASP A 220 -23.80 -0.84 1.10
CA ASP A 220 -22.72 -1.79 1.44
C ASP A 220 -21.31 -1.18 1.34
N LEU A 221 -21.17 -0.07 0.59
CA LEU A 221 -19.92 0.67 0.50
C LEU A 221 -19.69 1.54 1.73
N ASP A 222 -20.77 2.04 2.34
CA ASP A 222 -20.71 2.88 3.53
C ASP A 222 -20.17 2.12 4.74
N ASP A 223 -20.61 0.88 4.97
CA ASP A 223 -20.11 0.07 6.09
C ASP A 223 -18.62 -0.25 5.94
N GLN A 224 -18.17 -0.60 4.72
CA GLN A 224 -16.75 -0.88 4.45
C GLN A 224 -15.86 0.37 4.56
N LEU A 225 -16.33 1.51 4.05
CA LEU A 225 -15.63 2.78 4.16
C LEU A 225 -15.60 3.25 5.61
N PHE A 226 -16.73 3.20 6.31
CA PHE A 226 -16.87 3.58 7.71
C PHE A 226 -15.96 2.74 8.60
N ASP A 227 -15.96 1.42 8.47
CA ASP A 227 -15.06 0.56 9.24
C ASP A 227 -13.60 0.82 8.91
N THR A 228 -13.26 1.14 7.65
CA THR A 228 -11.87 1.50 7.28
C THR A 228 -11.46 2.86 7.85
N PHE A 229 -12.35 3.86 7.83
CA PHE A 229 -12.12 5.17 8.45
C PHE A 229 -12.03 5.07 9.98
N ALA A 230 -12.94 4.32 10.59
CA ALA A 230 -12.99 4.09 12.03
C ALA A 230 -11.83 3.21 12.52
N ALA A 231 -11.34 2.26 11.73
CA ALA A 231 -10.13 1.48 12.03
C ALA A 231 -8.83 2.28 11.80
N SER A 232 -8.86 3.29 10.92
CA SER A 232 -7.74 4.21 10.69
C SER A 232 -7.63 5.33 11.72
N LYS A 233 -8.41 5.28 12.82
CA LYS A 233 -8.43 6.26 13.92
C LYS A 233 -7.06 6.60 14.50
N ASN A 234 -6.12 5.66 14.50
CA ASN A 234 -4.76 5.87 15.01
C ASN A 234 -3.84 6.64 14.03
N GLN A 235 -4.18 6.69 12.73
CA GLN A 235 -3.51 7.56 11.73
C GLN A 235 -4.25 8.89 11.53
N ILE A 236 -5.53 8.97 11.93
CA ILE A 236 -6.42 10.12 11.75
C ILE A 236 -6.83 10.66 13.14
N TYR A 237 -5.88 11.22 13.88
CA TYR A 237 -6.19 12.00 15.08
C TYR A 237 -6.67 13.40 14.68
N GLN A 238 -7.91 13.48 14.19
CA GLN A 238 -8.83 14.63 14.23
C GLN A 238 -9.86 14.42 13.12
N CYS A 239 -10.95 13.72 13.43
CA CYS A 239 -12.19 13.84 12.68
C CYS A 239 -13.33 13.64 13.69
N TYR A 240 -13.78 14.74 14.30
CA TYR A 240 -15.12 14.78 14.87
C TYR A 240 -16.06 15.19 13.74
N GLN A 241 -17.16 14.43 13.57
CA GLN A 241 -18.29 14.69 12.66
C GLN A 241 -18.05 14.36 11.18
N MET A 242 -17.83 13.08 10.86
CA MET A 242 -18.30 12.54 9.57
C MET A 242 -19.79 12.21 9.73
N ASN A 243 -20.66 13.15 9.37
CA ASN A 243 -22.10 12.90 9.30
C ASN A 243 -22.43 12.34 7.92
N PHE A 244 -22.60 11.02 7.84
CA PHE A 244 -23.19 10.36 6.68
C PHE A 244 -24.67 10.68 6.67
N TRP A 245 -25.11 11.43 5.67
CA TRP A 245 -26.53 11.66 5.43
C TRP A 245 -27.07 10.49 4.61
N GLN A 246 -27.73 9.55 5.30
CA GLN A 246 -28.61 8.59 4.65
C GLN A 246 -29.91 9.31 4.25
N ARG A 247 -30.39 9.07 3.03
CA ARG A 247 -31.78 9.35 2.67
C ARG A 247 -32.68 8.21 3.12
#